data_AF-A0A8J3FI02-F1
#
_entry.id   AF-A0A8J3FI02-F1
#
_cell.length_a   1.000
_cell.length_b   1.000
_cell.length_c   1.000
_cell.angle_alpha   90.00
_cell.angle_beta   90.00
_cell.angle_gamma   90.00
#
_symmetry.space_group_name_H-M   'P 1'
#
loop_
_entity.id
_entity.type
_entity.pdbx_description
1 polymer ?
#
loop_
_entity_poly.entity_id
_entity_poly.type
_entity_poly.pdbx_seq_one_letter_code
_entity_poly.pdbx_strand_id
1 'polypeptide(L)' 'MKDFFYAIQDLFVNVLFAPFDALRALELDSWWAANVVSWILLTIGCVAFAYWMKQLKTFGNE' A
#
# COMPACT_ATOMS: atom_id res chain seq x y z
N MET A 1 18.79 -18.11 24.31
CA MET A 1 18.80 -16.85 23.53
C MET A 1 18.50 -17.06 22.05
N LYS A 2 19.03 -18.09 21.36
CA LYS A 2 18.75 -18.34 19.93
C LYS A 2 17.26 -18.51 19.63
N ASP A 3 16.53 -19.22 20.49
CA ASP A 3 15.11 -19.50 20.29
C ASP A 3 14.23 -18.24 20.28
N PHE A 4 14.62 -17.22 21.05
CA PHE A 4 13.94 -15.92 21.05
C PHE A 4 14.07 -15.23 19.69
N PHE A 5 15.26 -15.24 19.09
CA PHE A 5 15.49 -14.66 17.77
C PHE A 5 14.85 -15.49 16.64
N TYR A 6 14.80 -16.82 16.78
CA TYR A 6 14.07 -17.67 15.83
C TYR A 6 12.57 -17.43 15.87
N ALA A 7 11.99 -17.23 17.06
CA ALA A 7 10.57 -16.88 17.18
C ALA A 7 10.26 -15.52 16.52
N ILE A 8 11.15 -14.53 16.65
CA ILE A 8 11.02 -13.26 15.93
C ILE A 8 11.11 -13.49 14.41
N GLN A 9 12.11 -14.24 13.94
CA GLN A 9 12.25 -14.55 12.52
C GLN A 9 10.98 -15.21 11.96
N ASP A 10 10.45 -16.20 12.65
CA ASP A 10 9.26 -16.94 12.24
C ASP A 10 8.02 -16.03 12.16
N LEU A 11 7.81 -15.18 13.17
CA LEU A 11 6.73 -14.19 13.16
C LEU A 11 6.81 -13.25 11.94
N PHE A 12 8.00 -12.75 11.61
CA PHE A 12 8.12 -11.80 10.50
C PHE A 12 8.06 -12.48 9.15
N VAL A 13 8.84 -13.54 8.92
CA VAL A 13 8.99 -14.17 7.61
C VAL A 13 7.75 -14.98 7.26
N ASN A 14 7.27 -15.82 8.18
CA ASN A 14 6.23 -16.80 7.86
C ASN A 14 4.80 -16.29 8.16
N VAL A 15 4.65 -15.28 9.04
CA VAL A 15 3.34 -14.75 9.40
C VAL A 15 3.12 -13.35 8.82
N LEU A 16 3.90 -12.35 9.24
CA LEU A 16 3.66 -10.96 8.87
C LEU A 16 4.00 -10.66 7.40
N PHE A 17 4.96 -11.36 6.80
CA PHE A 17 5.35 -11.16 5.41
C PHE A 17 4.63 -12.07 4.42
N ALA A 18 3.82 -13.03 4.87
CA ALA A 18 3.04 -13.89 3.99
C ALA A 18 2.17 -13.11 2.96
N PRO A 19 1.53 -11.97 3.30
CA PRO A 19 0.82 -11.16 2.31
C PRO A 19 1.75 -10.55 1.25
N PHE A 20 2.97 -10.15 1.62
CA PHE A 20 3.95 -9.60 0.67
C PHE A 20 4.54 -10.68 -0.24
N ASP A 21 4.72 -11.90 0.26
CA ASP A 21 5.10 -13.05 -0.56
C ASP A 21 4.00 -13.40 -1.57
N ALA A 22 2.73 -13.33 -1.15
CA ALA A 22 1.59 -13.52 -2.04
C ALA A 22 1.54 -12.45 -3.15
N LEU A 23 1.79 -11.18 -2.82
CA LEU A 23 1.86 -10.10 -3.82
C LEU A 23 3.02 -10.29 -4.80
N ARG A 24 4.19 -10.75 -4.30
CA ARG A 24 5.35 -11.06 -5.15
C ARG A 24 5.08 -12.21 -6.11
N ALA A 25 4.39 -13.26 -5.64
CA ALA A 25 3.97 -14.35 -6.51
C ALA A 25 2.97 -13.87 -7.56
N LEU A 26 1.99 -13.04 -7.16
CA LEU A 26 0.98 -12.48 -8.04
C LEU A 26 1.57 -11.56 -9.12
N GLU A 27 2.71 -10.91 -8.86
CA GLU A 27 3.41 -10.06 -9.82
C GLU A 27 3.77 -10.80 -11.11
N LEU A 28 4.14 -12.08 -10.99
CA LEU A 28 4.51 -12.93 -12.13
C LEU A 28 3.33 -13.21 -13.07
N ASP A 29 2.10 -13.19 -12.54
CA ASP A 29 0.88 -13.43 -13.31
C ASP A 29 0.20 -12.11 -13.75
N SER A 30 0.24 -11.09 -12.91
CA SER A 30 -0.38 -9.80 -13.16
C SER A 30 0.27 -8.67 -12.37
N TRP A 31 1.09 -7.89 -13.06
CA TRP A 31 1.71 -6.68 -12.53
C TRP A 31 0.68 -5.66 -11.99
N TRP A 32 -0.47 -5.52 -12.67
CA TRP A 32 -1.53 -4.60 -12.26
C TRP A 32 -2.17 -5.02 -10.93
N ALA A 33 -2.46 -6.31 -10.77
CA ALA A 33 -3.07 -6.83 -9.55
C ALA A 33 -2.09 -6.80 -8.37
N ALA A 34 -0.81 -7.12 -8.59
CA ALA A 34 0.24 -7.02 -7.57
C ALA A 34 0.44 -5.59 -7.05
N ASN A 35 0.11 -4.57 -7.85
CA ASN A 35 0.22 -3.15 -7.49
C ASN A 35 -1.11 -2.53 -7.00
N VAL A 36 -2.13 -3.31 -6.65
CA VAL A 36 -3.47 -2.80 -6.29
C VAL A 36 -3.44 -1.78 -5.14
N VAL A 37 -2.57 -1.96 -4.14
CA VAL A 37 -2.41 -1.01 -3.03
C VAL A 37 -1.90 0.33 -3.53
N SER A 38 -0.91 0.33 -4.43
CA SER A 38 -0.39 1.54 -5.08
C SER A 38 -1.49 2.26 -5.86
N TRP A 39 -2.32 1.52 -6.61
CA TRP A 39 -3.45 2.08 -7.35
C TRP A 39 -4.50 2.73 -6.44
N ILE A 40 -4.80 2.09 -5.30
CA ILE A 40 -5.71 2.63 -4.29
C ILE A 40 -5.16 3.93 -3.72
N LEU A 41 -3.90 3.96 -3.28
CA LEU A 41 -3.27 5.14 -2.71
C LEU A 41 -3.19 6.29 -3.73
N LEU A 42 -2.83 5.98 -4.98
CA LEU A 42 -2.83 6.96 -6.07
C LEU A 42 -4.22 7.56 -6.28
N THR A 43 -5.25 6.72 -6.32
CA THR A 43 -6.65 7.17 -6.51
C THR A 43 -7.10 8.07 -5.36
N ILE A 44 -6.81 7.67 -4.11
CA ILE A 44 -7.11 8.48 -2.93
C ILE A 44 -6.40 9.85 -3.03
N GLY A 45 -5.11 9.84 -3.38
CA GLY A 45 -4.33 11.07 -3.56
C GLY A 45 -4.91 11.99 -4.63
N CYS A 46 -5.29 11.44 -5.79
CA CYS A 46 -5.92 12.18 -6.88
C CYS A 46 -7.26 12.79 -6.46
N VAL A 47 -8.11 12.04 -5.75
CA VAL A 47 -9.41 12.54 -5.26
C VAL A 47 -9.21 13.65 -4.24
N ALA A 48 -8.30 13.46 -3.27
CA ALA A 48 -7.98 14.47 -2.29
C ALA A 48 -7.44 15.74 -2.95
N PHE A 49 -6.52 15.61 -3.91
CA PHE A 49 -5.99 16.72 -4.69
C PHE A 49 -7.09 17.48 -5.44
N ALA A 50 -7.94 16.78 -6.17
CA ALA A 50 -9.05 17.39 -6.91
C ALA A 50 -10.04 18.11 -5.97
N TYR A 51 -10.35 17.51 -4.82
CA TYR A 51 -11.18 18.13 -3.78
C TYR A 51 -10.57 19.44 -3.28
N TRP A 52 -9.28 19.44 -2.93
CA TRP A 52 -8.62 20.64 -2.42
C TRP A 52 -8.48 21.74 -3.48
N MET A 53 -8.22 21.39 -4.75
CA MET A 53 -8.23 22.35 -5.84
C MET A 53 -9.59 23.04 -5.99
N LYS A 54 -10.69 22.28 -5.84
CA LYS A 54 -12.04 22.85 -5.82
C LYS A 54 -12.27 23.76 -4.62
N GLN A 55 -11.80 23.35 -3.43
CA GLN A 55 -11.93 24.18 -2.23
C GLN A 55 -11.17 25.50 -2.35
N LEU A 56 -9.96 25.50 -2.88
CA LEU A 56 -9.18 26.72 -3.11
C LEU A 56 -9.89 27.72 -4.03
N LYS A 57 -10.60 27.24 -5.06
CA LYS A 57 -11.36 28.11 -5.96
C LYS A 57 -12.51 28.84 -5.25
N THR A 58 -13.11 28.23 -4.23
CA THR A 58 -14.16 28.87 -3.44
C THR A 58 -13.66 30.12 -2.72
N PHE A 59 -12.41 30.12 -2.27
CA PHE A 59 -11.78 31.24 -1.56
C PHE A 59 -11.13 32.28 -2.48
N GLY A 60 -11.00 32.00 -3.79
CA GLY A 60 -10.37 32.89 -4.77
C GLY A 60 -11.35 33.75 -5.57
N ASN A 61 -12.66 33.61 -5.33
CA ASN A 61 -13.72 34.36 -6.00
C ASN A 61 -14.32 35.48 -5.10
N GLU A 62 -13.54 35.93 -4.11
CA GLU A 62 -13.75 37.16 -3.32
C GLU A 62 -12.91 38.29 -3.91
#